data_AF-A0A6J8C211-F1
#
_entry.id   AF-A0A6J8C211-F1
#
_cell.length_a   1.000
_cell.length_b   1.000
_cell.length_c   1.000
_cell.angle_alpha   90.00
_cell.angle_beta   90.00
_cell.angle_gamma   90.00
#
_symmetry.space_group_name_H-M   'P 1'
#
loop_
_entity.id
_entity.type
_entity.pdbx_description
1 polymer ?
#
loop_
_entity_poly.entity_id
_entity_poly.type
_entity_poly.pdbx_seq_one_letter_code
_entity_poly.pdbx_strand_id
1 'polypeptide(L)'
;MKFENYCPHHNTLCCPACISTNHKNCVGLQLPRDVLKTAKSSTLFDSIEMSIKDIKTNIDTIIKDRIDDPTRFRPQREKCRNEIKQFRIIINSHLDGLEQQILKEFNAAEMEVNLKTDKLVADLSEKTKYVDILQITSHLSRNMDQICSHTWTVN
;
A
#
# COMPACT_ATOMS: atom_id res chain seq x y z
N MET A 1 36.80 -18.80 61.36
CA MET A 1 38.01 -18.12 60.86
C MET A 1 37.76 -16.62 60.90
N LYS A 2 38.65 -15.83 61.52
CA LYS A 2 38.59 -14.36 61.47
C LYS A 2 39.56 -13.88 60.39
N PHE A 3 39.08 -13.04 59.48
CA PHE A 3 39.91 -12.35 58.50
C PHE A 3 40.40 -11.06 59.15
N GLU A 4 41.71 -10.88 59.20
CA GLU A 4 42.33 -9.78 59.96
C GLU A 4 42.92 -8.73 59.04
N ASN A 5 43.31 -9.10 57.82
CA ASN A 5 43.93 -8.22 56.85
C ASN A 5 43.33 -8.38 55.46
N TYR A 6 43.52 -7.37 54.63
CA TYR A 6 43.25 -7.32 53.21
C TYR A 6 44.57 -7.17 52.46
N CYS A 7 44.74 -7.94 51.38
CA CYS A 7 45.90 -7.88 50.52
C CYS A 7 45.55 -7.12 49.23
N PRO A 8 46.10 -5.91 48.99
CA PRO A 8 45.83 -5.13 47.78
C PRO A 8 46.35 -5.80 46.50
N HIS A 9 47.48 -6.52 46.59
CA HIS A 9 48.08 -7.22 45.44
C HIS A 9 47.19 -8.33 44.88
N HIS A 10 46.38 -8.96 45.72
CA HIS A 10 45.51 -10.09 45.35
C HIS A 10 44.02 -9.75 45.45
N ASN A 11 43.69 -8.51 45.83
CA ASN A 11 42.33 -8.02 46.05
C ASN A 11 41.47 -9.00 46.88
N THR A 12 42.00 -9.47 48.02
CA THR A 12 41.35 -10.52 48.83
C THR A 12 41.55 -10.34 50.34
N LEU A 13 40.65 -10.92 51.13
CA LEU A 13 40.73 -10.97 52.59
C LEU A 13 41.56 -12.17 53.05
N CYS A 14 42.50 -11.92 53.97
CA CYS A 14 43.47 -12.90 54.44
C CYS A 14 43.30 -13.16 55.95
N CYS A 15 43.32 -14.44 56.33
CA CYS A 15 43.49 -14.84 57.72
C CYS A 15 44.98 -14.95 58.07
N PRO A 16 45.36 -15.06 59.36
CA PRO A 16 46.77 -15.13 59.77
C PRO A 16 47.58 -16.24 59.10
N ALA A 17 46.97 -17.41 58.86
CA ALA A 17 47.61 -18.52 58.18
C ALA A 17 47.91 -18.25 56.70
N CYS A 18 47.03 -17.51 56.01
CA CYS A 18 47.26 -17.11 54.62
C CYS A 18 48.38 -16.06 54.51
N ILE A 19 48.51 -15.20 55.52
CA ILE A 19 49.55 -14.17 55.56
C ILE A 19 50.95 -14.82 55.67
N SER A 20 51.09 -15.83 56.52
CA SER A 20 52.38 -16.50 56.75
C SER A 20 52.81 -17.45 55.61
N THR A 21 51.88 -17.85 54.75
CA THR A 21 52.11 -18.80 53.66
C THR A 21 52.09 -18.11 52.30
N ASN A 22 50.89 -17.76 51.82
CA ASN A 22 50.64 -17.30 50.46
C ASN A 22 50.88 -15.80 50.26
N HIS A 23 50.86 -15.01 51.33
CA HIS A 23 51.05 -13.56 51.26
C HIS A 23 52.31 -13.08 52.02
N LYS A 24 53.26 -13.97 52.30
CA LYS A 24 54.47 -13.68 53.10
C LYS A 24 55.32 -12.54 52.52
N ASN A 25 55.30 -12.39 51.19
CA ASN A 25 56.04 -11.37 50.47
C ASN A 25 55.16 -10.19 50.00
N CYS A 26 53.87 -10.19 50.35
CA CYS A 26 52.98 -9.07 50.00
C CYS A 26 53.23 -7.90 50.95
N VAL A 27 53.67 -6.78 50.40
CA VAL A 27 53.82 -5.52 51.14
C VAL A 27 52.49 -4.75 51.19
N GLY A 28 52.29 -3.95 52.24
CA GLY A 28 51.13 -3.07 52.35
C GLY A 28 49.81 -3.78 52.65
N LEU A 29 49.82 -4.84 53.47
CA LEU A 29 48.60 -5.42 54.04
C LEU A 29 47.85 -4.37 54.86
N GLN A 30 46.54 -4.26 54.63
CA GLN A 30 45.68 -3.25 55.27
C GLN A 30 44.62 -3.92 56.12
N LEU A 31 44.14 -3.25 57.17
CA LEU A 31 43.01 -3.77 57.92
C LEU A 31 41.72 -3.60 57.10
N PRO A 32 40.82 -4.62 57.08
CA PRO A 32 39.58 -4.55 56.29
C PRO A 32 38.73 -3.33 56.60
N ARG A 33 38.74 -2.87 57.86
CA ARG A 33 38.02 -1.66 58.30
C ARG A 33 38.52 -0.38 57.59
N ASP A 34 39.82 -0.28 57.34
CA ASP A 34 40.44 0.91 56.75
C ASP A 34 40.22 0.92 55.24
N VAL A 35 40.26 -0.26 54.61
CA VAL A 35 39.88 -0.47 53.21
C VAL A 35 38.41 -0.13 53.00
N LEU A 36 37.52 -0.63 53.88
CA LEU A 36 36.09 -0.32 53.83
C LEU A 36 35.81 1.16 54.05
N LYS A 37 36.53 1.82 54.96
CA LYS A 37 36.40 3.27 55.16
C LYS A 37 36.77 4.03 53.90
N THR A 38 37.88 3.66 53.27
CA THR A 38 38.37 4.27 52.02
C THR A 38 37.40 4.02 50.85
N ALA A 39 36.90 2.78 50.72
CA ALA A 39 35.92 2.41 49.73
C ALA A 39 34.60 3.18 49.91
N LYS A 40 34.09 3.26 51.14
CA LYS A 40 32.87 4.01 51.47
C LYS A 40 33.02 5.52 51.33
N SER A 41 34.22 6.06 51.53
CA SER A 41 34.51 7.48 51.30
C SER A 41 34.84 7.79 49.84
N SER A 42 34.99 6.78 48.99
CA SER A 42 35.28 6.99 47.58
C SER A 42 33.98 7.34 46.85
N THR A 43 34.03 8.43 46.08
CA THR A 43 32.93 8.85 45.18
C THR A 43 32.67 7.84 44.05
N LEU A 44 33.51 6.83 43.91
CA LEU A 44 33.43 5.76 42.92
C LEU A 44 32.17 4.91 43.09
N PHE A 45 31.81 4.53 44.32
CA PHE A 45 30.60 3.76 44.56
C PHE A 45 29.34 4.60 44.31
N ASP A 46 29.36 5.87 44.73
CA ASP A 46 28.26 6.81 44.47
C ASP A 46 28.07 7.03 42.95
N SER A 47 29.18 7.17 42.21
CA SER A 47 29.16 7.32 40.74
C SER A 47 28.64 6.07 40.04
N ILE A 48 29.03 4.88 40.50
CA ILE A 48 28.50 3.60 39.98
C ILE A 48 27.01 3.48 40.29
N GLU A 49 26.58 3.81 41.51
CA GLU A 49 25.16 3.77 41.90
C GLU A 49 24.33 4.74 41.06
N MET A 50 24.81 5.97 40.85
CA MET A 50 24.18 6.94 39.96
C MET A 50 24.09 6.41 38.52
N SER A 51 25.18 5.85 37.99
CA SER A 51 25.20 5.30 36.63
C SER A 51 24.19 4.15 36.47
N ILE A 52 24.06 3.28 37.48
CA ILE A 52 23.08 2.19 37.48
C ILE A 52 21.65 2.74 37.53
N LYS A 53 21.39 3.79 38.32
CA LYS A 53 20.09 4.46 38.36
C LYS A 53 19.74 5.08 37.01
N ASP A 54 20.67 5.77 36.38
CA ASP A 54 20.47 6.40 35.07
C ASP A 54 20.20 5.35 33.99
N ILE A 55 20.97 4.24 33.98
CA ILE A 55 20.72 3.12 33.07
C ILE A 55 19.31 2.56 33.28
N LYS A 56 18.90 2.36 34.54
CA LYS A 56 17.56 1.86 34.85
C LYS A 56 16.48 2.81 34.33
N THR A 57 16.59 4.11 34.59
CA THR A 57 15.63 5.11 34.12
C THR A 57 15.55 5.15 32.58
N ASN A 58 16.68 5.02 31.89
CA ASN A 58 16.72 4.95 30.44
C ASN A 58 16.01 3.69 29.93
N ILE A 59 16.26 2.53 30.55
CA ILE A 59 15.59 1.27 30.21
C ILE A 59 14.07 1.39 30.42
N ASP A 60 13.63 1.94 31.55
CA ASP A 60 12.22 2.14 31.86
C ASP A 60 11.54 3.06 30.83
N THR A 61 12.24 4.11 30.40
CA THR A 61 11.76 5.03 29.35
C THR A 61 11.62 4.32 28.00
N ILE A 62 12.63 3.55 27.59
CA ILE A 62 12.58 2.77 26.35
C ILE A 62 11.43 1.76 26.38
N ILE A 63 11.22 1.07 27.50
CA ILE A 63 10.11 0.12 27.66
C ILE A 63 8.78 0.84 27.50
N LYS A 64 8.60 1.98 28.17
CA LYS A 64 7.38 2.77 28.08
C LYS A 64 7.09 3.24 26.66
N ASP A 65 8.09 3.82 25.99
CA ASP A 65 7.96 4.28 24.61
C ASP A 65 7.57 3.12 23.68
N ARG A 66 8.16 1.93 23.86
CA ARG A 66 7.89 0.75 23.04
C ARG A 66 6.53 0.09 23.32
N ILE A 67 5.97 0.28 24.52
CA ILE A 67 4.60 -0.14 24.87
C ILE A 67 3.57 0.84 24.31
N ASP A 68 3.90 2.14 24.28
CA ASP A 68 3.03 3.19 23.76
C ASP A 68 3.05 3.24 22.21
N ASP A 69 4.12 2.77 21.56
CA ASP A 69 4.28 2.80 20.11
C ASP A 69 3.19 2.02 19.32
N PRO A 70 2.83 0.77 19.69
CA PRO A 70 1.75 0.03 19.03
C PRO A 70 0.39 0.71 19.16
N THR A 71 0.15 1.44 20.26
CA THR A 71 -1.12 2.15 20.48
C THR A 71 -1.20 3.45 19.67
N ARG A 72 -0.05 4.06 19.33
CA ARG A 72 0.03 5.23 18.44
C ARG A 72 -0.17 4.89 16.97
N PHE A 73 0.43 3.81 16.49
CA PHE A 73 0.37 3.47 15.06
C PHE A 73 -0.90 2.72 14.65
N ARG A 74 -1.55 2.00 15.56
CA ARG A 74 -2.77 1.24 15.24
C ARG A 74 -3.93 2.12 14.76
N PRO A 75 -4.27 3.27 15.40
CA PRO A 75 -5.30 4.17 14.92
C PRO A 75 -4.96 4.80 13.55
N GLN A 76 -3.70 5.18 13.34
CA GLN A 76 -3.25 5.73 12.06
C GLN A 76 -3.38 4.70 10.93
N ARG A 77 -2.98 3.45 11.19
CA ARG A 77 -3.13 2.34 10.24
C ARG A 77 -4.59 2.09 9.90
N GLU A 78 -5.48 2.11 10.89
CA GLU A 78 -6.92 1.92 10.66
C GLU A 78 -7.53 3.10 9.91
N LYS A 79 -7.08 4.34 10.19
CA LYS A 79 -7.47 5.53 9.44
C LYS A 79 -7.08 5.41 7.97
N CYS A 80 -5.81 5.12 7.66
CA CYS A 80 -5.38 4.91 6.28
C CYS A 80 -6.14 3.77 5.59
N ARG A 81 -6.41 2.68 6.31
CA ARG A 81 -7.22 1.56 5.79
C ARG A 81 -8.64 2.01 5.39
N ASN A 82 -9.26 2.84 6.20
CA ASN A 82 -10.60 3.37 5.92
C ASN A 82 -10.58 4.38 4.77
N GLU A 83 -9.58 5.27 4.71
CA GLU A 83 -9.39 6.19 3.59
C GLU A 83 -9.23 5.45 2.26
N ILE A 84 -8.42 4.39 2.21
CA ILE A 84 -8.27 3.53 1.03
C ILE A 84 -9.61 2.93 0.60
N LYS A 85 -10.44 2.46 1.54
CA LYS A 85 -11.77 1.93 1.23
C LYS A 85 -12.69 3.01 0.63
N GLN A 86 -12.67 4.22 1.21
CA GLN A 86 -13.48 5.34 0.70
C GLN A 86 -13.04 5.74 -0.71
N PHE A 87 -11.75 5.86 -0.96
CA PHE A 87 -11.24 6.16 -2.30
C PHE A 87 -11.65 5.10 -3.33
N ARG A 88 -11.62 3.81 -2.97
CA ARG A 88 -12.10 2.73 -3.86
C ARG A 88 -13.58 2.88 -4.22
N ILE A 89 -14.42 3.22 -3.25
CA ILE A 89 -15.86 3.45 -3.49
C ILE A 89 -16.06 4.61 -4.46
N ILE A 90 -15.35 5.73 -4.24
CA ILE A 90 -15.44 6.92 -5.11
C ILE A 90 -14.97 6.59 -6.53
N ILE A 91 -13.83 5.92 -6.68
CA ILE A 91 -13.29 5.53 -7.99
C ILE A 91 -14.27 4.64 -8.73
N ASN A 92 -14.82 3.61 -8.07
CA ASN A 92 -15.78 2.72 -8.71
C ASN A 92 -17.04 3.47 -9.12
N SER A 93 -17.58 4.34 -8.26
CA SER A 93 -18.75 5.16 -8.61
C SER A 93 -18.50 6.07 -9.82
N HIS A 94 -17.28 6.61 -9.97
CA HIS A 94 -16.92 7.40 -11.14
C HIS A 94 -16.81 6.54 -12.40
N LEU A 95 -16.23 5.33 -12.29
CA LEU A 95 -16.12 4.39 -13.40
C LEU A 95 -17.52 3.94 -13.88
N ASP A 96 -18.41 3.59 -12.95
CA ASP A 96 -19.79 3.21 -13.26
C ASP A 96 -20.54 4.36 -13.95
N GLY A 97 -20.32 5.60 -13.49
CA GLY A 97 -20.90 6.79 -14.11
C GLY A 97 -20.41 7.02 -15.54
N LEU A 98 -19.10 6.86 -15.77
CA LEU A 98 -18.52 6.97 -17.11
C LEU A 98 -19.02 5.87 -18.05
N GLU A 99 -19.11 4.63 -17.55
CA GLU A 99 -19.66 3.51 -18.33
C GLU A 99 -21.09 3.78 -18.77
N GLN A 100 -21.96 4.23 -17.85
CA GLN A 100 -23.35 4.57 -18.18
C GLN A 100 -23.44 5.72 -19.19
N GLN A 101 -22.57 6.72 -19.08
CA GLN A 101 -22.52 7.82 -20.03
C GLN A 101 -22.15 7.32 -21.44
N ILE A 102 -21.08 6.52 -21.54
CA ILE A 102 -20.61 5.97 -22.81
C ILE A 102 -21.69 5.07 -23.44
N LEU A 103 -22.34 4.21 -22.65
CA LEU A 103 -23.43 3.36 -23.14
C LEU A 103 -24.59 4.20 -23.67
N LYS A 104 -24.94 5.30 -23.00
CA LYS A 104 -26.00 6.20 -23.46
C LYS A 104 -25.63 6.89 -24.78
N GLU A 105 -24.40 7.37 -24.91
CA GLU A 105 -23.88 7.98 -26.14
C GLU A 105 -23.86 6.97 -27.29
N PHE A 106 -23.41 5.74 -27.02
CA PHE A 106 -23.39 4.65 -28.00
C PHE A 106 -24.80 4.30 -28.49
N ASN A 107 -25.76 4.10 -27.58
CA ASN A 107 -27.15 3.79 -27.94
C ASN A 107 -27.80 4.93 -28.74
N ALA A 108 -27.49 6.19 -28.41
CA ALA A 108 -27.98 7.33 -29.17
C ALA A 108 -27.42 7.34 -30.61
N ALA A 109 -26.11 7.08 -30.76
CA ALA A 109 -25.46 6.98 -32.06
C ALA A 109 -26.00 5.81 -32.89
N GLU A 110 -26.21 4.64 -32.26
CA GLU A 110 -26.81 3.47 -32.90
C GLU A 110 -28.22 3.78 -33.41
N MET A 111 -29.05 4.43 -32.59
CA MET A 111 -30.40 4.82 -32.99
C MET A 111 -30.38 5.82 -34.16
N GLU A 112 -29.45 6.78 -34.16
CA GLU A 112 -29.29 7.72 -35.27
C GLU A 112 -28.89 7.01 -36.58
N VAL A 113 -27.95 6.07 -36.51
CA VAL A 113 -27.51 5.27 -37.65
C VAL A 113 -28.64 4.41 -38.19
N ASN A 114 -29.40 3.75 -37.31
CA ASN A 114 -30.55 2.93 -37.71
C ASN A 114 -31.61 3.78 -38.41
N LEU A 115 -31.95 4.95 -37.85
CA LEU A 115 -32.90 5.87 -38.48
C LEU A 115 -32.44 6.36 -39.86
N LYS A 116 -31.14 6.64 -40.05
CA LYS A 116 -30.59 7.01 -41.36
C LYS A 116 -30.65 5.83 -42.34
N THR A 117 -30.34 4.63 -41.86
CA THR A 117 -30.36 3.41 -42.66
C THR A 117 -31.79 3.11 -43.14
N ASP A 118 -32.78 3.18 -42.25
CA ASP A 118 -34.19 2.96 -42.58
C ASP A 118 -34.69 3.94 -43.64
N LYS A 119 -34.31 5.22 -43.52
CA LYS A 119 -34.63 6.24 -44.55
C LYS A 119 -34.01 5.89 -45.90
N LEU A 120 -32.73 5.52 -45.92
CA LEU A 120 -32.05 5.12 -47.16
C LEU A 120 -32.70 3.88 -47.80
N VAL A 121 -33.09 2.90 -46.98
CA VAL A 121 -33.80 1.70 -47.46
C VAL A 121 -35.16 2.07 -48.05
N ALA A 122 -35.91 2.97 -47.40
CA ALA A 122 -37.19 3.45 -47.92
C ALA A 122 -37.03 4.19 -49.26
N ASP A 123 -36.07 5.11 -49.36
CA ASP A 123 -35.77 5.86 -50.58
C ASP A 123 -35.36 4.93 -51.73
N LEU A 124 -34.50 3.94 -51.45
CA LEU A 124 -34.08 2.95 -52.45
C LEU A 124 -35.24 2.05 -52.89
N SER A 125 -36.11 1.65 -51.97
CA SER A 125 -37.32 0.88 -52.28
C SER A 125 -38.25 1.67 -53.21
N GLU A 126 -38.44 2.96 -52.96
CA GLU A 126 -39.24 3.83 -53.83
C GLU A 126 -38.62 3.94 -55.23
N LYS A 127 -37.32 4.23 -55.32
CA LYS A 127 -36.59 4.31 -56.60
C LYS A 127 -36.65 3.01 -57.40
N THR A 128 -36.63 1.86 -56.72
CA THR A 128 -36.73 0.55 -57.38
C THR A 128 -38.07 0.40 -58.09
N LYS A 129 -39.17 0.82 -57.46
CA LYS A 129 -40.50 0.84 -58.10
C LYS A 129 -40.54 1.70 -59.37
N TYR A 130 -39.89 2.86 -59.35
CA TYR A 130 -39.78 3.70 -60.55
C TYR A 130 -38.99 3.02 -61.67
N VAL A 131 -37.89 2.32 -61.34
CA VAL A 131 -37.12 1.55 -62.33
C VAL A 131 -37.97 0.44 -62.94
N ASP A 132 -38.74 -0.30 -62.12
CA ASP A 132 -39.63 -1.36 -62.61
C ASP A 132 -40.68 -0.81 -63.60
N ILE A 133 -41.28 0.35 -63.30
CA ILE A 133 -42.23 1.03 -64.20
C ILE A 133 -41.56 1.43 -65.52
N LEU A 134 -40.35 1.99 -65.45
CA LEU A 134 -39.61 2.40 -66.65
C LEU A 134 -39.24 1.19 -67.53
N GLN A 135 -38.88 0.06 -66.92
CA GLN A 135 -38.62 -1.19 -67.64
C GLN A 135 -39.88 -1.71 -68.34
N ILE A 136 -41.03 -1.74 -67.66
CA ILE A 136 -42.32 -2.12 -68.27
C ILE A 136 -42.64 -1.21 -69.46
N THR A 137 -42.50 0.10 -69.28
CA THR A 137 -42.77 1.10 -70.31
C THR A 137 -41.87 0.90 -71.53
N SER A 138 -40.58 0.68 -71.31
CA SER A 138 -39.60 0.38 -72.37
C SER A 138 -39.94 -0.90 -73.15
N HIS A 139 -40.34 -1.97 -72.45
CA HIS A 139 -40.78 -3.21 -73.09
C HIS A 139 -42.05 -3.00 -73.95
N LEU A 140 -43.03 -2.24 -73.45
CA LEU A 140 -44.25 -1.92 -74.20
C LEU A 140 -43.93 -1.09 -75.46
N SER A 141 -43.07 -0.08 -75.36
CA SER A 141 -42.63 0.71 -76.52
C SER A 141 -41.97 -0.15 -77.60
N ARG A 142 -41.05 -1.05 -77.23
CA ARG A 142 -40.43 -1.98 -78.17
C ARG A 142 -41.44 -2.89 -78.87
N ASN A 143 -42.42 -3.40 -78.13
CA ASN A 143 -43.45 -4.26 -78.69
C ASN A 143 -44.35 -3.48 -79.67
N MET A 144 -44.68 -2.22 -79.38
CA MET A 144 -45.42 -1.37 -80.32
C MET A 144 -44.62 -1.09 -81.60
N ASP A 145 -43.32 -0.78 -81.49
CA ASP A 145 -42.47 -0.56 -82.66
C ASP A 145 -42.38 -1.81 -83.57
N GLN A 146 -42.39 -3.02 -82.97
CA GLN A 146 -42.45 -4.28 -83.71
C GLN A 146 -43.78 -4.50 -84.43
N ILE A 147 -44.91 -4.17 -83.79
CA ILE A 147 -46.24 -4.26 -84.40
C ILE A 147 -46.37 -3.26 -85.56
N CYS A 148 -45.90 -2.03 -85.37
CA CYS A 148 -45.88 -1.01 -86.42
C CYS A 148 -44.99 -1.45 -87.60
N SER A 149 -43.78 -1.96 -87.36
CA SER A 149 -42.93 -2.45 -88.46
C SER A 149 -43.51 -3.64 -89.24
N HIS A 150 -44.28 -4.52 -88.58
CA HIS A 150 -44.98 -5.63 -89.25
C HIS A 150 -46.21 -5.19 -90.04
N THR A 151 -46.95 -4.18 -89.58
CA THR A 151 -48.14 -3.67 -90.29
C THR A 151 -47.80 -2.87 -91.54
N TRP A 152 -46.61 -2.26 -91.61
CA TRP A 152 -46.12 -1.54 -92.79
C TRP A 152 -45.45 -2.44 -93.85
N THR A 153 -45.16 -3.71 -93.53
CA THR A 153 -44.54 -4.67 -94.48
C THR A 153 -45.54 -5.62 -95.14
N VAL A 154 -46.83 -5.57 -94.75
CA VAL A 154 -47.89 -6.48 -95.22
C VAL A 154 -48.93 -5.78 -96.14
N ASN A 155 -48.68 -4.52 -96.54
CA ASN A 155 -49.41 -3.84 -97.63
C ASN A 155 -48.49 -3.62 -98.82
#